data_AF-A0A409XRW3-F1
#
_entry.id   AF-A0A409XRW3-F1
#
_cell.length_a   1.000
_cell.length_b   1.000
_cell.length_c   1.000
_cell.angle_alpha   90.00
_cell.angle_beta   90.00
_cell.angle_gamma   90.00
#
_symmetry.space_group_name_H-M   'P 1'
#
loop_
_entity.id
_entity.type
_entity.pdbx_description
1 polymer ?
#
loop_
_entity_poly.entity_id
_entity_poly.type
_entity_poly.pdbx_seq_one_letter_code
_entity_poly.pdbx_strand_id
1 'polypeptide(L)'
;MSHNRNDSLQSNASTLSTLTSCSSESSVKLYEEKLKPSIDALKLEESDTPIQELADKAETIIKEKFASHPSSIYTHTKDSKGISVGLDKVMLAMLTCADEGGGESGKRYVACAILACSKEKDEIEALQALGTTWLTHLLFIFKTTRGHGNQPNETPSDIATPTIDETASYLREGAGNRAKSFRDDVLLRDGYTCVLTGFEDWSHPQPSYNTPRVRLNGAHILRRAICQFDDSKSVSHPTIRSKVFVGQTLFINYTQYKSAVTTFDILVNFTRIPVKNLEELHERIDDADNGITLQSDARDGFDNFHWCLKQTETEHVYDLKVFTCVGILKKPENNRITFR
;
A
#
# COMPACT_ATOMS: atom_id res chain seq x y z
N MET A 1 51.68 -38.29 0.07
CA MET A 1 51.98 -38.65 1.47
C MET A 1 51.43 -37.54 2.35
N SER A 2 50.11 -37.45 2.57
CA SER A 2 49.31 -38.19 3.56
C SER A 2 49.83 -38.04 5.00
N HIS A 3 49.23 -37.13 5.78
CA HIS A 3 48.91 -37.45 7.17
C HIS A 3 47.56 -36.84 7.54
N ASN A 4 46.59 -37.75 7.62
CA ASN A 4 45.35 -37.63 8.38
C ASN A 4 45.66 -37.38 9.86
N ARG A 5 44.88 -36.50 10.49
CA ARG A 5 44.40 -36.71 11.85
C ARG A 5 42.96 -36.21 11.93
N ASN A 6 42.06 -37.18 11.93
CA ASN A 6 40.65 -37.04 12.24
C ASN A 6 40.43 -37.37 13.72
N ASP A 7 39.25 -36.94 14.18
CA ASP A 7 38.52 -37.30 15.41
C ASP A 7 38.94 -36.51 16.67
N SER A 8 38.03 -35.90 17.45
CA SER A 8 36.65 -36.30 17.75
C SER A 8 35.84 -35.12 18.35
N LEU A 9 34.66 -34.88 17.77
CA LEU A 9 33.34 -34.60 18.40
C LEU A 9 33.29 -34.02 19.83
N GLN A 10 32.62 -32.87 20.01
CA GLN A 10 31.27 -32.84 20.60
C GLN A 10 30.61 -31.45 20.60
N SER A 11 29.37 -31.44 20.09
CA SER A 11 28.20 -30.59 20.43
C SER A 11 28.40 -29.18 20.97
N ASN A 12 27.90 -28.19 20.22
CA ASN A 12 26.81 -27.32 20.67
C ASN A 12 26.22 -26.57 19.45
N ALA A 13 25.43 -27.30 18.67
CA ALA A 13 24.37 -26.71 17.86
C ALA A 13 23.11 -26.69 18.73
N SER A 14 22.63 -25.48 19.08
CA SER A 14 21.44 -25.14 19.90
C SER A 14 21.87 -23.91 20.71
N THR A 15 21.63 -22.66 20.32
CA THR A 15 20.31 -21.98 20.35
C THR A 15 20.27 -20.63 19.60
N LEU A 16 21.20 -20.33 18.69
CA LEU A 16 21.29 -18.99 18.06
C LEU A 16 20.64 -18.86 16.65
N SER A 17 19.57 -19.61 16.39
CA SER A 17 18.83 -19.61 15.11
C SER A 17 17.48 -18.89 15.16
N THR A 18 17.25 -18.04 16.16
CA THR A 18 15.89 -17.59 16.49
C THR A 18 15.69 -16.13 16.09
N LEU A 19 14.95 -15.96 14.99
CA LEU A 19 14.23 -14.74 14.59
C LEU A 19 15.03 -13.60 13.93
N THR A 20 15.82 -13.92 12.90
CA THR A 20 16.01 -12.94 11.82
C THR A 20 14.70 -12.86 11.02
N SER A 21 13.93 -11.78 11.26
CA SER A 21 12.94 -11.20 10.36
C SER A 21 12.10 -12.22 9.58
N CYS A 22 10.88 -12.53 10.03
CA CYS A 22 9.87 -13.16 9.18
C CYS A 22 9.92 -12.50 7.81
N SER A 23 10.43 -13.23 6.81
CA SER A 23 10.43 -12.76 5.43
C SER A 23 8.99 -12.36 5.11
N SER A 24 8.80 -11.23 4.41
CA SER A 24 7.49 -10.80 3.88
C SER A 24 6.69 -11.98 3.32
N GLU A 25 7.36 -12.96 2.71
CA GLU A 25 6.77 -14.18 2.18
C GLU A 25 6.11 -15.06 3.25
N SER A 26 6.76 -15.27 4.41
CA SER A 26 6.19 -16.07 5.51
C SER A 26 4.96 -15.41 6.11
N SER A 27 4.97 -14.08 6.27
CA SER A 27 3.81 -13.33 6.76
C SER A 27 2.67 -13.31 5.74
N VAL A 28 2.97 -13.19 4.45
CA VAL A 28 1.98 -13.29 3.37
C VAL A 28 1.38 -14.69 3.33
N LYS A 29 2.19 -15.73 3.40
CA LYS A 29 1.71 -17.11 3.41
C LYS A 29 0.78 -17.37 4.60
N LEU A 30 1.15 -16.92 5.80
CA LEU A 30 0.29 -17.03 6.98
C LEU A 30 -1.02 -16.26 6.79
N TYR A 31 -0.95 -15.06 6.22
CA TYR A 31 -2.12 -14.25 5.92
C TYR A 31 -3.06 -14.95 4.92
N GLU A 32 -2.55 -15.40 3.79
CA GLU A 32 -3.33 -16.06 2.73
C GLU A 32 -3.93 -17.39 3.19
N GLU A 33 -3.12 -18.26 3.79
CA GLU A 33 -3.51 -19.66 4.06
C GLU A 33 -4.34 -19.82 5.34
N LYS A 34 -4.16 -18.93 6.33
CA LYS A 34 -4.82 -19.06 7.64
C LYS A 34 -5.67 -17.86 8.01
N LEU A 35 -5.09 -16.66 8.01
CA LEU A 35 -5.78 -15.49 8.55
C LEU A 35 -6.97 -15.09 7.67
N LYS A 36 -6.83 -15.05 6.35
CA LYS A 36 -7.90 -14.63 5.45
C LYS A 36 -9.17 -15.50 5.59
N PRO A 37 -9.12 -16.84 5.53
CA PRO A 37 -10.29 -17.67 5.82
C PRO A 37 -10.90 -17.42 7.21
N SER A 38 -10.05 -17.25 8.24
CA SER A 38 -10.47 -16.97 9.62
C SER A 38 -11.17 -15.62 9.74
N ILE A 39 -10.68 -14.60 9.04
CA ILE A 39 -11.28 -13.26 8.97
C ILE A 39 -12.66 -13.32 8.33
N ASP A 40 -12.79 -14.02 7.21
CA ASP A 40 -14.06 -14.13 6.49
C ASP A 40 -15.10 -14.90 7.32
N ALA A 41 -14.69 -15.99 8.00
CA ALA A 41 -15.54 -16.70 8.94
C ALA A 41 -15.97 -15.79 10.10
N LEU A 42 -15.03 -15.04 10.71
CA LEU A 42 -15.32 -14.12 11.80
C LEU A 42 -16.26 -12.98 11.42
N LYS A 43 -16.12 -12.42 10.21
CA LYS A 43 -17.05 -11.39 9.73
C LYS A 43 -18.49 -11.90 9.64
N LEU A 44 -18.67 -13.18 9.29
CA LEU A 44 -19.97 -13.83 9.25
C LEU A 44 -20.48 -14.16 10.65
N GLU A 45 -19.63 -14.71 11.52
CA GLU A 45 -19.97 -15.04 12.92
C GLU A 45 -20.37 -13.79 13.73
N GLU A 46 -19.66 -12.69 13.52
CA GLU A 46 -19.81 -11.44 14.29
C GLU A 46 -20.66 -10.40 13.53
N SER A 47 -21.46 -10.81 12.54
CA SER A 47 -22.21 -9.86 11.69
C SER A 47 -23.12 -8.94 12.49
N ASP A 48 -23.72 -9.48 13.55
CA ASP A 48 -24.69 -8.80 14.40
C ASP A 48 -24.01 -8.06 15.58
N THR A 49 -22.73 -8.31 15.81
CA THR A 49 -21.98 -7.67 16.90
C THR A 49 -21.74 -6.19 16.57
N PRO A 50 -22.02 -5.26 17.52
CA PRO A 50 -21.77 -3.84 17.32
C PRO A 50 -20.31 -3.58 16.96
N ILE A 51 -20.10 -2.74 15.94
CA ILE A 51 -18.76 -2.48 15.40
C ILE A 51 -17.79 -1.90 16.46
N GLN A 52 -18.31 -1.09 17.38
CA GLN A 52 -17.49 -0.51 18.44
C GLN A 52 -17.00 -1.58 19.43
N GLU A 53 -17.83 -2.58 19.74
CA GLU A 53 -17.44 -3.68 20.62
C GLU A 53 -16.30 -4.51 19.99
N LEU A 54 -16.36 -4.78 18.69
CA LEU A 54 -15.28 -5.46 17.98
C LEU A 54 -14.00 -4.64 17.97
N ALA A 55 -14.10 -3.33 17.75
CA ALA A 55 -12.97 -2.42 17.76
C ALA A 55 -12.32 -2.34 19.16
N ASP A 56 -13.12 -2.24 20.23
CA ASP A 56 -12.63 -2.20 21.61
C ASP A 56 -11.89 -3.50 21.98
N LYS A 57 -12.44 -4.66 21.59
CA LYS A 57 -11.79 -5.96 21.77
C LYS A 57 -10.46 -6.03 21.01
N ALA A 58 -10.44 -5.59 19.75
CA ALA A 58 -9.24 -5.56 18.92
C ALA A 58 -8.15 -4.63 19.52
N GLU A 59 -8.54 -3.44 19.97
CA GLU A 59 -7.65 -2.49 20.63
C GLU A 59 -7.07 -3.07 21.93
N THR A 60 -7.89 -3.76 22.72
CA THR A 60 -7.47 -4.46 23.95
C THR A 60 -6.43 -5.53 23.64
N ILE A 61 -6.65 -6.37 22.62
CA ILE A 61 -5.68 -7.38 22.18
C ILE A 61 -4.34 -6.73 21.82
N ILE A 62 -4.35 -5.65 21.04
CA ILE A 62 -3.11 -4.97 20.65
C ILE A 62 -2.37 -4.44 21.88
N LYS A 63 -3.06 -3.70 22.76
CA LYS A 63 -2.44 -3.03 23.90
C LYS A 63 -1.93 -4.00 24.96
N GLU A 64 -2.71 -5.02 25.29
CA GLU A 64 -2.44 -5.91 26.42
C GLU A 64 -1.55 -7.09 26.05
N LYS A 65 -1.67 -7.60 24.81
CA LYS A 65 -0.95 -8.81 24.39
C LYS A 65 0.24 -8.54 23.49
N PHE A 66 0.14 -7.54 22.60
CA PHE A 66 1.13 -7.36 21.53
C PHE A 66 2.09 -6.21 21.78
N ALA A 67 1.62 -5.04 22.23
CA ALA A 67 2.40 -3.80 22.29
C ALA A 67 3.67 -3.89 23.16
N SER A 68 3.65 -4.68 24.23
CA SER A 68 4.83 -4.89 25.08
C SER A 68 5.76 -6.02 24.59
N HIS A 69 5.33 -6.83 23.62
CA HIS A 69 6.09 -7.95 23.12
C HIS A 69 7.17 -7.49 22.12
N PRO A 70 8.40 -8.04 22.14
CA PRO A 70 9.45 -7.68 21.18
C PRO A 70 9.05 -7.83 19.70
N SER A 71 8.20 -8.82 19.39
CA SER A 71 7.64 -9.04 18.05
C SER A 71 6.75 -7.90 17.53
N SER A 72 6.35 -6.96 18.39
CA SER A 72 5.67 -5.73 17.95
C SER A 72 6.59 -4.78 17.18
N ILE A 73 7.90 -5.01 17.16
CA ILE A 73 8.84 -4.16 16.46
C ILE A 73 9.29 -4.83 15.17
N TYR A 74 8.89 -4.27 14.04
CA TYR A 74 9.49 -4.58 12.74
C TYR A 74 10.81 -3.83 12.62
N THR A 75 11.92 -4.52 12.40
CA THR A 75 13.23 -3.91 12.19
C THR A 75 13.78 -4.29 10.82
N HIS A 76 14.24 -3.28 10.09
CA HIS A 76 14.94 -3.42 8.84
C HIS A 76 16.31 -2.76 8.96
N THR A 77 17.38 -3.52 8.75
CA THR A 77 18.75 -3.01 8.79
C THR A 77 19.33 -2.91 7.40
N LYS A 78 19.81 -1.73 7.03
CA LYS A 78 20.52 -1.46 5.79
C LYS A 78 21.78 -0.66 6.06
N ASP A 79 22.93 -1.07 5.53
CA ASP A 79 24.22 -0.36 5.66
C ASP A 79 24.56 0.06 7.11
N SER A 80 24.30 -0.83 8.08
CA SER A 80 24.43 -0.57 9.52
C SER A 80 23.46 0.48 10.11
N LYS A 81 22.53 1.02 9.32
CA LYS A 81 21.40 1.84 9.80
C LYS A 81 20.17 0.94 9.96
N GLY A 82 19.75 0.76 11.21
CA GLY A 82 18.47 0.14 11.53
C GLY A 82 17.33 1.15 11.46
N ILE A 83 16.25 0.78 10.77
CA ILE A 83 14.96 1.43 10.87
C ILE A 83 14.03 0.47 11.59
N SER A 84 13.28 0.99 12.57
CA SER A 84 12.32 0.20 13.32
C SER A 84 10.94 0.85 13.28
N VAL A 85 9.90 0.03 13.16
CA VAL A 85 8.50 0.45 13.12
C VAL A 85 7.71 -0.40 14.12
N GLY A 86 6.90 0.25 14.96
CA GLY A 86 5.97 -0.45 15.86
C GLY A 86 4.75 -0.95 15.09
N LEU A 87 4.62 -2.26 14.94
CA LEU A 87 3.50 -2.95 14.31
C LEU A 87 2.21 -2.77 15.11
N ASP A 88 2.29 -2.71 16.44
CA ASP A 88 1.17 -2.34 17.31
C ASP A 88 0.59 -0.97 16.92
N LYS A 89 1.46 0.01 16.66
CA LYS A 89 1.05 1.36 16.23
C LYS A 89 0.46 1.35 14.83
N VAL A 90 1.01 0.53 13.92
CA VAL A 90 0.44 0.32 12.58
C VAL A 90 -0.99 -0.22 12.69
N MET A 91 -1.21 -1.25 13.51
CA MET A 91 -2.54 -1.83 13.70
C MET A 91 -3.53 -0.85 14.33
N LEU A 92 -3.12 -0.11 15.37
CA LEU A 92 -3.97 0.93 15.99
C LEU A 92 -4.32 2.04 14.99
N ALA A 93 -3.37 2.46 14.16
CA ALA A 93 -3.62 3.45 13.11
C ALA A 93 -4.59 2.92 12.05
N MET A 94 -4.39 1.68 11.59
CA MET A 94 -5.33 1.00 10.68
C MET A 94 -6.73 0.95 11.29
N LEU A 95 -6.88 0.55 12.54
CA LEU A 95 -8.18 0.44 13.23
C LEU A 95 -8.87 1.81 13.39
N THR A 96 -8.10 2.83 13.73
CA THR A 96 -8.60 4.20 13.91
C THR A 96 -9.04 4.83 12.58
N CYS A 97 -8.29 4.60 11.51
CA CYS A 97 -8.53 5.23 10.22
C CYS A 97 -9.46 4.43 9.29
N ALA A 98 -9.77 3.17 9.62
CA ALA A 98 -10.60 2.31 8.78
C ALA A 98 -12.02 2.85 8.53
N ASP A 99 -12.59 3.56 9.50
CA ASP A 99 -13.90 4.20 9.32
C ASP A 99 -13.86 5.33 8.29
N GLU A 100 -12.79 6.14 8.29
CA GLU A 100 -12.63 7.19 7.28
C GLU A 100 -12.33 6.63 5.89
N GLY A 101 -11.72 5.44 5.80
CA GLY A 101 -11.34 4.80 4.54
C GLY A 101 -12.43 3.93 3.91
N GLY A 102 -13.16 3.17 4.71
CA GLY A 102 -14.15 2.19 4.26
C GLY A 102 -15.39 2.09 5.14
N GLY A 103 -15.64 3.08 6.01
CA GLY A 103 -16.75 3.10 6.94
C GLY A 103 -16.78 1.88 7.87
N GLU A 104 -18.00 1.49 8.27
CA GLU A 104 -18.20 0.36 9.17
C GLU A 104 -17.64 -0.96 8.63
N SER A 105 -17.71 -1.20 7.32
CA SER A 105 -17.18 -2.43 6.72
C SER A 105 -15.66 -2.49 6.81
N GLY A 106 -14.97 -1.38 6.52
CA GLY A 106 -13.51 -1.29 6.64
C GLY A 106 -13.08 -1.47 8.09
N LYS A 107 -13.74 -0.77 9.02
CA LYS A 107 -13.49 -0.92 10.47
C LYS A 107 -13.74 -2.35 10.94
N ARG A 108 -14.78 -3.01 10.44
CA ARG A 108 -15.11 -4.41 10.76
C ARG A 108 -14.04 -5.36 10.26
N TYR A 109 -13.57 -5.17 9.02
CA TYR A 109 -12.45 -5.95 8.49
C TYR A 109 -11.22 -5.85 9.40
N VAL A 110 -10.80 -4.64 9.77
CA VAL A 110 -9.60 -4.45 10.60
C VAL A 110 -9.78 -5.07 11.99
N ALA A 111 -10.92 -4.86 12.64
CA ALA A 111 -11.21 -5.47 13.94
C ALA A 111 -11.24 -7.00 13.87
N CYS A 112 -11.94 -7.58 12.88
CA CYS A 112 -11.99 -9.02 12.67
C CYS A 112 -10.62 -9.61 12.33
N ALA A 113 -9.75 -8.89 11.60
CA ALA A 113 -8.37 -9.31 11.33
C ALA A 113 -7.55 -9.49 12.61
N ILE A 114 -7.64 -8.54 13.53
CA ILE A 114 -6.94 -8.60 14.81
C ILE A 114 -7.54 -9.72 15.69
N LEU A 115 -8.87 -9.84 15.74
CA LEU A 115 -9.56 -10.90 16.47
C LEU A 115 -9.23 -12.29 15.94
N ALA A 116 -9.15 -12.45 14.61
CA ALA A 116 -8.75 -13.70 13.96
C ALA A 116 -7.37 -14.16 14.44
N CYS A 117 -6.41 -13.22 14.51
CA CYS A 117 -5.07 -13.52 15.03
C CYS A 117 -5.11 -14.00 16.49
N SER A 118 -6.00 -13.45 17.33
CA SER A 118 -6.14 -13.88 18.73
C SER A 118 -6.75 -15.27 18.92
N LYS A 119 -7.39 -15.82 17.86
CA LYS A 119 -7.90 -17.20 17.84
C LYS A 119 -6.83 -18.21 17.38
N GLU A 120 -5.70 -17.76 16.85
CA GLU A 120 -4.62 -18.64 16.42
C GLU A 120 -3.85 -19.24 17.60
N LYS A 121 -3.26 -20.41 17.39
CA LYS A 121 -2.47 -21.10 18.42
C LYS A 121 -1.25 -20.27 18.87
N ASP A 122 -0.63 -19.57 17.92
CA ASP A 122 0.44 -18.61 18.20
C ASP A 122 -0.08 -17.21 17.88
N GLU A 123 -0.77 -16.61 18.85
CA GLU A 123 -1.40 -15.30 18.70
C GLU A 123 -0.39 -14.19 18.40
N ILE A 124 0.83 -14.28 18.95
CA ILE A 124 1.86 -13.26 18.77
C ILE A 124 2.48 -13.34 17.38
N GLU A 125 2.76 -14.55 16.89
CA GLU A 125 3.22 -14.76 15.50
C GLU A 125 2.16 -14.30 14.50
N ALA A 126 0.89 -14.61 14.74
CA ALA A 126 -0.22 -14.18 13.88
C ALA A 126 -0.36 -12.65 13.83
N LEU A 127 -0.32 -11.98 14.99
CA LEU A 127 -0.34 -10.51 15.05
C LEU A 127 0.90 -9.91 14.38
N GLN A 128 2.09 -10.45 14.61
CA GLN A 128 3.31 -9.98 13.95
C GLN A 128 3.20 -10.09 12.42
N ALA A 129 2.69 -11.22 11.92
CA ALA A 129 2.49 -11.43 10.50
C ALA A 129 1.46 -10.46 9.92
N LEU A 130 0.31 -10.27 10.57
CA LEU A 130 -0.70 -9.30 10.12
C LEU A 130 -0.14 -7.88 10.05
N GLY A 131 0.53 -7.43 11.12
CA GLY A 131 1.13 -6.10 11.19
C GLY A 131 2.22 -5.90 10.14
N THR A 132 3.07 -6.91 9.94
CA THR A 132 4.11 -6.89 8.89
C THR A 132 3.46 -6.81 7.51
N THR A 133 2.44 -7.61 7.26
CA THR A 133 1.72 -7.63 5.98
C THR A 133 1.07 -6.28 5.69
N TRP A 134 0.36 -5.65 6.63
CA TRP A 134 -0.17 -4.30 6.44
C TRP A 134 0.92 -3.25 6.23
N LEU A 135 2.04 -3.34 6.95
CA LEU A 135 3.15 -2.41 6.78
C LEU A 135 3.76 -2.53 5.37
N THR A 136 4.15 -3.73 4.96
CA THR A 136 4.95 -3.94 3.74
C THR A 136 4.11 -4.04 2.47
N HIS A 137 2.87 -4.55 2.55
CA HIS A 137 2.00 -4.77 1.38
C HIS A 137 0.90 -3.74 1.24
N LEU A 138 0.70 -2.83 2.20
CA LEU A 138 -0.20 -1.70 2.03
C LEU A 138 0.58 -0.39 2.15
N LEU A 139 1.08 -0.06 3.35
CA LEU A 139 1.60 1.27 3.64
C LEU A 139 2.87 1.61 2.85
N PHE A 140 3.77 0.65 2.65
CA PHE A 140 5.00 0.88 1.90
C PHE A 140 4.71 1.27 0.46
N ILE A 141 3.79 0.59 -0.23
CA ILE A 141 3.42 0.90 -1.62
C ILE A 141 2.95 2.35 -1.76
N PHE A 142 2.20 2.85 -0.77
CA PHE A 142 1.79 4.24 -0.74
C PHE A 142 2.94 5.21 -0.43
N LYS A 143 3.90 4.85 0.42
CA LYS A 143 4.96 5.79 0.84
C LYS A 143 6.14 5.86 -0.12
N THR A 144 6.50 4.74 -0.73
CA THR A 144 7.73 4.58 -1.51
C THR A 144 7.62 5.15 -2.92
N THR A 145 6.42 5.19 -3.46
CA THR A 145 6.11 5.56 -4.86
C THR A 145 6.13 7.07 -5.07
N ARG A 146 7.26 7.73 -4.79
CA ARG A 146 7.45 9.16 -5.02
C ARG A 146 7.64 9.44 -6.52
N GLY A 147 6.85 10.35 -7.07
CA GLY A 147 6.76 10.59 -8.51
C GLY A 147 7.99 11.21 -9.20
N HIS A 148 8.01 11.04 -10.52
CA HIS A 148 8.64 11.88 -11.57
C HIS A 148 10.11 11.71 -11.98
N GLY A 149 10.76 10.58 -11.72
CA GLY A 149 12.00 10.29 -12.45
C GLY A 149 11.71 9.84 -13.90
N ASN A 150 12.12 10.66 -14.87
CA ASN A 150 12.26 10.24 -16.27
C ASN A 150 13.23 9.06 -16.35
N GLN A 151 12.83 7.96 -16.99
CA GLN A 151 13.68 6.79 -17.18
C GLN A 151 14.46 6.82 -18.51
N PRO A 152 15.72 6.34 -18.54
CA PRO A 152 16.25 5.56 -19.65
C PRO A 152 15.70 4.12 -19.59
N ASN A 153 15.19 3.63 -20.71
CA ASN A 153 14.81 2.22 -20.88
C ASN A 153 16.06 1.34 -20.75
N GLU A 154 16.21 0.52 -19.70
CA GLU A 154 17.12 -0.63 -19.75
C GLU A 154 16.86 -1.65 -18.62
N THR A 155 16.23 -2.77 -18.99
CA THR A 155 16.22 -4.12 -18.36
C THR A 155 15.71 -4.31 -16.91
N PRO A 156 14.70 -5.19 -16.70
CA PRO A 156 14.14 -5.48 -15.37
C PRO A 156 15.01 -6.46 -14.57
N SER A 157 15.23 -6.18 -13.27
CA SER A 157 15.97 -7.01 -12.31
C SER A 157 15.06 -7.58 -11.21
N ASP A 158 15.48 -8.74 -10.71
CA ASP A 158 14.81 -9.69 -9.85
C ASP A 158 14.53 -9.19 -8.41
N ILE A 159 13.39 -9.62 -7.83
CA ILE A 159 13.02 -9.71 -6.38
C ILE A 159 11.78 -8.88 -5.98
N ALA A 160 10.70 -9.63 -5.70
CA ALA A 160 9.37 -9.21 -5.24
C ALA A 160 9.27 -8.90 -3.74
N THR A 161 10.38 -8.52 -3.11
CA THR A 161 10.39 -7.74 -1.88
C THR A 161 11.68 -6.95 -1.95
N PRO A 162 11.67 -5.77 -2.59
CA PRO A 162 12.92 -5.08 -2.86
C PRO A 162 13.56 -4.74 -1.52
N THR A 163 14.84 -5.07 -1.38
CA THR A 163 15.64 -4.41 -0.35
C THR A 163 15.57 -2.91 -0.60
N ILE A 164 15.62 -2.07 0.45
CA ILE A 164 15.47 -0.60 0.30
C ILE A 164 16.47 0.01 -0.70
N ASP A 165 17.60 -0.66 -0.98
CA ASP A 165 18.53 -0.31 -2.08
C ASP A 165 17.89 -0.37 -3.46
N GLU A 166 17.19 -1.46 -3.76
CA GLU A 166 16.49 -1.65 -5.02
C GLU A 166 15.19 -0.83 -5.04
N THR A 167 14.49 -0.69 -3.91
CA THR A 167 13.36 0.24 -3.87
C THR A 167 13.87 1.66 -4.16
N ALA A 168 14.93 2.18 -3.52
CA ALA A 168 15.37 3.56 -3.78
C ALA A 168 15.90 3.84 -5.20
N SER A 169 16.38 2.83 -5.94
CA SER A 169 16.77 2.96 -7.36
C SER A 169 15.60 2.77 -8.31
N TYR A 170 14.74 1.75 -8.11
CA TYR A 170 13.57 1.44 -8.94
C TYR A 170 12.33 2.28 -8.60
N LEU A 171 12.26 2.93 -7.43
CA LEU A 171 11.21 3.93 -7.10
C LEU A 171 11.49 5.30 -7.70
N ARG A 172 12.71 5.51 -8.20
CA ARG A 172 13.02 6.64 -9.07
C ARG A 172 12.56 6.38 -10.50
N GLU A 173 12.31 5.12 -10.84
CA GLU A 173 11.70 4.72 -12.08
C GLU A 173 10.20 4.96 -11.96
N GLY A 174 9.74 6.01 -12.65
CA GLY A 174 8.33 6.35 -12.65
C GLY A 174 7.48 5.15 -13.09
N ALA A 175 6.32 5.00 -12.46
CA ALA A 175 5.26 4.12 -12.95
C ALA A 175 5.15 4.29 -14.47
N GLY A 176 5.21 3.17 -15.23
CA GLY A 176 5.38 3.16 -16.70
C GLY A 176 4.54 4.20 -17.44
N ASN A 177 4.90 4.61 -18.66
CA ASN A 177 4.31 5.77 -19.36
C ASN A 177 2.83 6.06 -19.01
N ARG A 178 2.60 7.18 -18.30
CA ARG A 178 1.26 7.72 -18.05
C ARG A 178 0.52 7.78 -19.39
N ALA A 179 -0.69 7.24 -19.47
CA ALA A 179 -1.54 7.48 -20.63
C ALA A 179 -1.57 8.99 -20.85
N LYS A 180 -1.15 9.46 -22.03
CA LYS A 180 -1.03 10.91 -22.29
C LYS A 180 -2.36 11.62 -22.01
N SER A 181 -3.48 10.92 -22.19
CA SER A 181 -4.83 11.40 -21.93
C SER A 181 -5.15 11.60 -20.44
N PHE A 182 -4.62 10.82 -19.48
CA PHE A 182 -5.07 10.90 -18.07
C PHE A 182 -4.97 12.33 -17.50
N ARG A 183 -3.91 13.10 -17.80
CA ARG A 183 -3.84 14.50 -17.35
C ARG A 183 -4.97 15.33 -17.98
N ASP A 184 -5.13 15.20 -19.28
CA ASP A 184 -6.02 16.04 -20.06
C ASP A 184 -7.49 15.71 -19.76
N ASP A 185 -7.80 14.44 -19.50
CA ASP A 185 -9.13 13.95 -19.08
C ASP A 185 -9.50 14.48 -17.69
N VAL A 186 -8.57 14.44 -16.72
CA VAL A 186 -8.77 15.00 -15.38
C VAL A 186 -8.95 16.52 -15.42
N LEU A 187 -8.16 17.22 -16.26
CA LEU A 187 -8.32 18.65 -16.47
C LEU A 187 -9.67 18.98 -17.09
N LEU A 188 -10.10 18.24 -18.10
CA LEU A 188 -11.38 18.45 -18.76
C LEU A 188 -12.54 18.29 -17.78
N ARG A 189 -12.52 17.23 -16.96
CA ARG A 189 -13.52 16.99 -15.91
C ARG A 189 -13.57 18.14 -14.90
N ASP A 190 -12.40 18.57 -14.40
CA ASP A 190 -12.30 19.60 -13.37
C ASP A 190 -12.46 21.04 -13.93
N GLY A 191 -12.78 21.19 -15.22
CA GLY A 191 -12.92 22.49 -15.88
C GLY A 191 -11.62 23.30 -15.86
N TYR A 192 -10.49 22.61 -16.06
CA TYR A 192 -9.14 23.17 -16.06
C TYR A 192 -8.80 23.99 -14.81
N THR A 193 -9.43 23.69 -13.68
CA THR A 193 -9.29 24.46 -12.44
C THR A 193 -8.69 23.60 -11.34
N CYS A 194 -7.75 24.16 -10.59
CA CYS A 194 -7.20 23.51 -9.41
C CYS A 194 -8.27 23.47 -8.32
N VAL A 195 -8.62 22.26 -7.86
CA VAL A 195 -9.71 22.07 -6.89
C VAL A 195 -9.44 22.72 -5.52
N LEU A 196 -8.17 23.04 -5.21
CA LEU A 196 -7.79 23.68 -3.95
C LEU A 196 -7.69 25.21 -4.05
N THR A 197 -7.08 25.72 -5.13
CA THR A 197 -6.72 27.14 -5.21
C THR A 197 -7.69 27.95 -6.07
N GLY A 198 -8.46 27.28 -6.94
CA GLY A 198 -9.24 27.91 -7.98
C GLY A 198 -8.41 28.45 -9.15
N PHE A 199 -7.08 28.23 -9.17
CA PHE A 199 -6.23 28.65 -10.30
C PHE A 199 -6.55 27.84 -11.55
N GLU A 200 -6.40 28.46 -12.72
CA GLU A 200 -6.72 27.85 -14.00
C GLU A 200 -5.46 27.31 -14.70
N ASP A 201 -5.60 26.27 -15.53
CA ASP A 201 -4.50 25.76 -16.36
C ASP A 201 -4.19 26.71 -17.53
N TRP A 202 -2.94 26.71 -18.01
CA TRP A 202 -2.55 27.40 -19.24
C TRP A 202 -3.26 26.88 -20.50
N SER A 203 -3.85 25.69 -20.48
CA SER A 203 -4.67 25.17 -21.57
C SER A 203 -6.16 25.48 -21.42
N HIS A 204 -6.60 26.22 -20.39
CA HIS A 204 -8.02 26.55 -20.21
C HIS A 204 -8.55 27.28 -21.47
N PRO A 205 -9.62 26.79 -22.13
CA PRO A 205 -10.08 27.31 -23.42
C PRO A 205 -10.73 28.70 -23.32
N GLN A 206 -11.32 29.03 -22.17
CA GLN A 206 -11.97 30.31 -21.89
C GLN A 206 -11.59 30.82 -20.49
N PRO A 207 -10.32 31.22 -20.25
CA PRO A 207 -9.84 31.55 -18.91
C PRO A 207 -10.50 32.82 -18.37
N SER A 208 -10.69 32.87 -17.06
CA SER A 208 -11.23 34.04 -16.37
C SER A 208 -10.18 35.16 -16.30
N TYR A 209 -10.59 36.42 -16.52
CA TYR A 209 -9.65 37.55 -16.57
C TYR A 209 -8.90 37.78 -15.24
N ASN A 210 -9.52 37.48 -14.10
CA ASN A 210 -8.98 37.76 -12.77
C ASN A 210 -8.42 36.51 -12.06
N THR A 211 -8.38 35.36 -12.73
CA THR A 211 -7.91 34.12 -12.12
C THR A 211 -6.46 33.84 -12.52
N PRO A 212 -5.54 33.63 -11.58
CA PRO A 212 -4.17 33.25 -11.90
C PRO A 212 -4.12 31.97 -12.73
N ARG A 213 -3.27 31.97 -13.75
CA ARG A 213 -3.06 30.82 -14.63
C ARG A 213 -1.72 30.16 -14.34
N VAL A 214 -1.73 28.87 -14.07
CA VAL A 214 -0.54 28.08 -13.72
C VAL A 214 -0.54 26.78 -14.52
N ARG A 215 0.55 26.02 -14.46
CA ARG A 215 0.54 24.63 -14.95
C ARG A 215 -0.07 23.72 -13.90
N LEU A 216 -1.21 23.12 -14.22
CA LEU A 216 -1.88 22.13 -13.39
C LEU A 216 -1.48 20.71 -13.79
N ASN A 217 -1.59 19.82 -12.82
CA ASN A 217 -1.26 18.41 -12.92
C ASN A 217 -2.45 17.58 -12.46
N GLY A 218 -2.77 16.49 -13.15
CA GLY A 218 -3.60 15.44 -12.57
C GLY A 218 -2.74 14.59 -11.64
N ALA A 219 -3.10 14.49 -10.37
CA ALA A 219 -2.54 13.54 -9.41
C ALA A 219 -3.50 12.35 -9.26
N HIS A 220 -2.97 11.14 -9.15
CA HIS A 220 -3.79 9.95 -8.90
C HIS A 220 -4.19 9.87 -7.43
N ILE A 221 -5.44 9.53 -7.13
CA ILE A 221 -5.94 9.28 -5.77
C ILE A 221 -5.43 7.91 -5.29
N LEU A 222 -5.74 6.85 -6.04
CA LEU A 222 -5.11 5.55 -5.91
C LEU A 222 -3.88 5.52 -6.81
N ARG A 223 -2.72 5.32 -6.19
CA ARG A 223 -1.45 5.34 -6.91
C ARG A 223 -1.38 4.22 -7.93
N ARG A 224 -0.87 4.53 -9.12
CA ARG A 224 -0.71 3.56 -10.20
C ARG A 224 0.18 2.36 -9.83
N ALA A 225 1.14 2.56 -8.93
CA ALA A 225 1.99 1.49 -8.42
C ALA A 225 1.23 0.35 -7.72
N ILE A 226 -0.02 0.58 -7.30
CA ILE A 226 -0.90 -0.46 -6.76
C ILE A 226 -1.32 -1.46 -7.84
N CYS A 227 -1.27 -1.09 -9.12
CA CYS A 227 -1.72 -1.91 -10.24
C CYS A 227 -0.59 -2.31 -11.19
N GLN A 228 0.64 -1.79 -10.98
CA GLN A 228 1.78 -2.10 -11.83
C GLN A 228 2.51 -3.31 -11.28
N PHE A 229 2.09 -4.46 -11.77
CA PHE A 229 2.82 -5.71 -11.63
C PHE A 229 3.15 -6.17 -13.03
N ASP A 230 4.36 -6.68 -13.22
CA ASP A 230 4.84 -7.09 -14.53
C ASP A 230 4.07 -8.34 -15.01
N ASP A 231 2.91 -8.13 -15.64
CA ASP A 231 2.18 -9.13 -16.42
C ASP A 231 2.94 -9.48 -17.72
N SER A 232 4.04 -8.78 -18.01
CA SER A 232 4.82 -8.88 -19.25
C SER A 232 5.64 -10.17 -19.39
N LYS A 233 5.54 -11.10 -18.43
CA LYS A 233 5.92 -12.51 -18.62
C LYS A 233 4.71 -13.45 -18.60
N SER A 234 3.52 -12.94 -18.93
CA SER A 234 2.43 -13.76 -19.42
C SER A 234 2.96 -14.55 -20.61
N VAL A 235 3.23 -15.83 -20.35
CA VAL A 235 3.71 -16.81 -21.29
C VAL A 235 2.61 -16.95 -22.34
N SER A 236 2.67 -16.16 -23.40
CA SER A 236 2.01 -16.49 -24.65
C SER A 236 2.57 -17.83 -25.10
N HIS A 237 1.81 -18.89 -24.87
CA HIS A 237 2.08 -20.27 -25.22
C HIS A 237 3.29 -20.97 -24.55
N PRO A 238 3.06 -22.09 -23.81
CA PRO A 238 4.11 -23.03 -23.50
C PRO A 238 4.44 -23.84 -24.77
N THR A 239 5.15 -23.24 -25.73
CA THR A 239 5.88 -24.05 -26.70
C THR A 239 7.10 -24.58 -25.98
N ILE A 240 7.00 -25.83 -25.54
CA ILE A 240 8.05 -26.64 -24.93
C ILE A 240 9.28 -26.61 -25.84
N ARG A 241 10.19 -25.66 -25.60
CA ARG A 241 11.63 -25.83 -25.83
C ARG A 241 12.36 -25.26 -24.64
N SER A 242 12.19 -26.01 -23.55
CA SER A 242 13.14 -26.04 -22.44
C SER A 242 14.54 -26.28 -23.02
N LYS A 243 15.36 -25.23 -23.02
CA LYS A 243 16.80 -25.38 -22.85
C LYS A 243 17.26 -24.38 -21.80
N VAL A 244 17.26 -24.90 -20.57
CA VAL A 244 18.31 -24.69 -19.56
C VAL A 244 18.52 -23.24 -19.15
N PHE A 245 17.70 -22.78 -18.20
CA PHE A 245 18.10 -22.18 -16.91
C PHE A 245 16.87 -22.23 -16.00
N VAL A 246 16.42 -23.45 -15.69
CA VAL A 246 15.09 -23.72 -15.11
C VAL A 246 15.22 -23.81 -13.60
N GLY A 247 14.90 -22.72 -12.90
CA GLY A 247 14.77 -22.72 -11.45
C GLY A 247 14.52 -21.34 -10.86
N GLN A 248 15.15 -20.28 -11.39
CA GLN A 248 15.10 -18.97 -10.75
C GLN A 248 14.00 -18.06 -11.33
N THR A 249 13.78 -18.06 -12.65
CA THR A 249 12.86 -17.12 -13.31
C THR A 249 11.37 -17.41 -13.07
N LEU A 250 10.98 -18.68 -12.89
CA LEU A 250 9.56 -19.05 -12.69
C LEU A 250 9.03 -18.64 -11.30
N PHE A 251 9.90 -18.66 -10.28
CA PHE A 251 9.53 -18.31 -8.90
C PHE A 251 9.31 -16.80 -8.70
N ILE A 252 9.97 -15.96 -9.52
CA ILE A 252 9.96 -14.50 -9.33
C ILE A 252 8.61 -13.89 -9.72
N ASN A 253 8.04 -14.30 -10.85
CA ASN A 253 6.73 -13.80 -11.30
C ASN A 253 5.60 -14.17 -10.33
N TYR A 254 5.66 -15.37 -9.76
CA TYR A 254 4.64 -15.85 -8.81
C TYR A 254 4.61 -15.02 -7.52
N THR A 255 5.76 -14.61 -7.02
CA THR A 255 5.87 -13.84 -5.77
C THR A 255 5.40 -12.39 -5.96
N GLN A 256 5.71 -11.75 -7.11
CA GLN A 256 5.20 -10.41 -7.43
C GLN A 256 3.67 -10.41 -7.53
N TYR A 257 3.12 -11.39 -8.23
CA TYR A 257 1.67 -11.55 -8.35
C TYR A 257 1.00 -11.79 -6.98
N LYS A 258 1.60 -12.57 -6.09
CA LYS A 258 1.08 -12.75 -4.72
C LYS A 258 1.08 -11.47 -3.91
N SER A 259 2.18 -10.71 -3.96
CA SER A 259 2.26 -9.40 -3.31
C SER A 259 1.17 -8.45 -3.83
N ALA A 260 0.93 -8.46 -5.15
CA ALA A 260 -0.12 -7.71 -5.80
C ALA A 260 -1.52 -8.06 -5.30
N VAL A 261 -1.84 -9.36 -5.34
CA VAL A 261 -3.14 -9.88 -4.91
C VAL A 261 -3.36 -9.62 -3.42
N THR A 262 -2.32 -9.76 -2.59
CA THR A 262 -2.40 -9.44 -1.16
C THR A 262 -2.65 -7.96 -0.93
N THR A 263 -1.94 -7.07 -1.64
CA THR A 263 -2.15 -5.61 -1.59
C THR A 263 -3.59 -5.27 -1.96
N PHE A 264 -4.07 -5.82 -3.07
CA PHE A 264 -5.42 -5.62 -3.57
C PHE A 264 -6.47 -6.11 -2.58
N ASP A 265 -6.30 -7.31 -2.03
CA ASP A 265 -7.19 -7.89 -1.03
C ASP A 265 -7.33 -6.98 0.20
N ILE A 266 -6.20 -6.52 0.75
CA ILE A 266 -6.20 -5.60 1.89
C ILE A 266 -6.90 -4.30 1.50
N LEU A 267 -6.57 -3.73 0.33
CA LEU A 267 -7.11 -2.47 -0.14
C LEU A 267 -8.64 -2.54 -0.29
N VAL A 268 -9.17 -3.54 -0.99
CA VAL A 268 -10.61 -3.71 -1.20
C VAL A 268 -11.35 -3.87 0.11
N ASN A 269 -10.82 -4.69 1.03
CA ASN A 269 -11.44 -4.90 2.34
C ASN A 269 -11.37 -3.65 3.23
N PHE A 270 -10.28 -2.89 3.16
CA PHE A 270 -10.08 -1.68 3.97
C PHE A 270 -10.88 -0.48 3.46
N THR A 271 -11.00 -0.31 2.14
CA THR A 271 -11.56 0.91 1.51
C THR A 271 -12.95 0.72 0.90
N ARG A 272 -13.42 -0.52 0.73
CA ARG A 272 -14.64 -0.85 -0.02
C ARG A 272 -14.65 -0.33 -1.47
N ILE A 273 -13.49 -0.20 -2.11
CA ILE A 273 -13.46 0.14 -3.54
C ILE A 273 -14.28 -0.92 -4.29
N PRO A 274 -15.24 -0.51 -5.15
CA PRO A 274 -16.17 -1.40 -5.82
C PRO A 274 -15.50 -2.06 -7.04
N VAL A 275 -14.39 -2.75 -6.83
CA VAL A 275 -13.66 -3.52 -7.85
C VAL A 275 -13.66 -4.98 -7.47
N LYS A 276 -13.93 -5.84 -8.44
CA LYS A 276 -14.06 -7.29 -8.22
C LYS A 276 -12.72 -8.01 -8.23
N ASN A 277 -11.78 -7.52 -9.03
CA ASN A 277 -10.47 -8.11 -9.21
C ASN A 277 -9.41 -7.05 -9.56
N LEU A 278 -8.16 -7.48 -9.60
CA LEU A 278 -7.01 -6.62 -9.84
C LEU A 278 -7.02 -6.08 -11.27
N GLU A 279 -7.52 -6.86 -12.23
CA GLU A 279 -7.61 -6.49 -13.65
C GLU A 279 -8.56 -5.31 -13.86
N GLU A 280 -9.74 -5.32 -13.22
CA GLU A 280 -10.70 -4.22 -13.24
C GLU A 280 -10.09 -2.95 -12.64
N LEU A 281 -9.33 -3.06 -11.54
CA LEU A 281 -8.64 -1.91 -10.96
C LEU A 281 -7.56 -1.38 -11.90
N HIS A 282 -6.82 -2.25 -12.57
CA HIS A 282 -5.79 -1.87 -13.54
C HIS A 282 -6.37 -1.14 -14.75
N GLU A 283 -7.52 -1.58 -15.27
CA GLU A 283 -8.23 -0.90 -16.37
C GLU A 283 -8.67 0.52 -15.99
N ARG A 284 -9.02 0.74 -14.72
CA ARG A 284 -9.58 2.01 -14.22
C ARG A 284 -8.56 2.94 -13.56
N ILE A 285 -7.32 2.49 -13.40
CA ILE A 285 -6.32 3.23 -12.61
C ILE A 285 -5.97 4.60 -13.24
N ASP A 286 -6.05 4.69 -14.57
CA ASP A 286 -5.81 5.91 -15.33
C ASP A 286 -7.12 6.61 -15.76
N ASP A 287 -8.27 6.21 -15.20
CA ASP A 287 -9.54 6.92 -15.39
C ASP A 287 -9.51 8.29 -14.71
N ALA A 288 -10.19 9.27 -15.31
CA ALA A 288 -10.28 10.61 -14.73
C ALA A 288 -10.83 10.59 -13.30
N ASP A 289 -11.75 9.67 -12.97
CA ASP A 289 -12.34 9.49 -11.63
C ASP A 289 -11.30 9.18 -10.55
N ASN A 290 -10.18 8.55 -10.91
CA ASN A 290 -9.05 8.32 -10.01
C ASN A 290 -8.07 9.50 -9.97
N GLY A 291 -8.41 10.64 -10.58
CA GLY A 291 -7.56 11.82 -10.67
C GLY A 291 -8.09 13.03 -9.92
N ILE A 292 -7.19 13.94 -9.55
CA ILE A 292 -7.47 15.26 -8.98
C ILE A 292 -6.59 16.33 -9.62
N THR A 293 -7.17 17.45 -10.07
CA THR A 293 -6.41 18.57 -10.64
C THR A 293 -5.78 19.44 -9.55
N LEU A 294 -4.45 19.46 -9.52
CA LEU A 294 -3.66 20.17 -8.52
C LEU A 294 -2.54 20.99 -9.16
N GLN A 295 -2.27 22.17 -8.60
CA GLN A 295 -1.02 22.88 -8.85
C GLN A 295 0.17 22.13 -8.23
N SER A 296 1.40 22.46 -8.66
CA SER A 296 2.62 21.72 -8.29
C SER A 296 2.80 21.51 -6.78
N ASP A 297 2.73 22.58 -5.97
CA ASP A 297 2.97 22.47 -4.52
C ASP A 297 1.86 21.70 -3.80
N ALA A 298 0.61 21.93 -4.22
CA ALA A 298 -0.54 21.24 -3.66
C ALA A 298 -0.45 19.73 -3.94
N ARG A 299 -0.08 19.38 -5.17
CA ARG A 299 0.20 18.01 -5.58
C ARG A 299 1.33 17.40 -4.74
N ASP A 300 2.45 18.09 -4.57
CA ASP A 300 3.55 17.57 -3.76
C ASP A 300 3.09 17.32 -2.31
N GLY A 301 2.27 18.21 -1.76
CA GLY A 301 1.60 18.01 -0.48
C GLY A 301 0.73 16.75 -0.43
N PHE A 302 -0.08 16.53 -1.47
CA PHE A 302 -0.94 15.34 -1.60
C PHE A 302 -0.13 14.05 -1.73
N ASP A 303 0.83 14.04 -2.66
CA ASP A 303 1.72 12.91 -2.95
C ASP A 303 2.65 12.59 -1.75
N ASN A 304 2.78 13.47 -0.77
CA ASN A 304 3.52 13.21 0.47
C ASN A 304 2.65 12.97 1.71
N PHE A 305 1.32 12.90 1.56
CA PHE A 305 0.34 12.74 2.65
C PHE A 305 0.38 13.88 3.68
N HIS A 306 0.77 15.08 3.27
CA HIS A 306 0.70 16.27 4.12
C HIS A 306 -0.75 16.72 4.34
N TRP A 307 -1.64 16.33 3.43
CA TRP A 307 -3.08 16.50 3.53
C TRP A 307 -3.79 15.41 2.71
N CYS A 308 -5.08 15.20 2.97
CA CYS A 308 -5.96 14.34 2.20
C CYS A 308 -7.39 14.90 2.13
N LEU A 309 -8.25 14.20 1.37
CA LEU A 309 -9.68 14.45 1.29
C LEU A 309 -10.41 13.54 2.28
N LYS A 310 -11.34 14.10 3.04
CA LYS A 310 -12.26 13.35 3.90
C LYS A 310 -13.67 13.45 3.32
N GLN A 311 -14.30 12.30 3.12
CA GLN A 311 -15.68 12.25 2.62
C GLN A 311 -16.64 12.98 3.57
N THR A 312 -17.62 13.67 3.00
CA THR A 312 -18.75 14.25 3.74
C THR A 312 -20.04 13.48 3.44
N GLU A 313 -21.13 13.84 4.12
CA GLU A 313 -22.47 13.28 3.83
C GLU A 313 -23.00 13.68 2.45
N THR A 314 -22.44 14.73 1.83
CA THR A 314 -22.84 15.19 0.51
C THR A 314 -21.93 14.58 -0.55
N GLU A 315 -22.54 13.98 -1.57
CA GLU A 315 -21.84 13.40 -2.70
C GLU A 315 -20.95 14.43 -3.40
N HIS A 316 -19.75 14.02 -3.81
CA HIS A 316 -18.72 14.85 -4.44
C HIS A 316 -18.22 16.05 -3.60
N VAL A 317 -18.59 16.14 -2.33
CA VAL A 317 -18.09 17.16 -1.39
C VAL A 317 -17.19 16.52 -0.35
N TYR A 318 -16.00 17.09 -0.19
CA TYR A 318 -14.96 16.58 0.69
C TYR A 318 -14.42 17.69 1.58
N ASP A 319 -14.13 17.36 2.83
CA ASP A 319 -13.39 18.22 3.74
C ASP A 319 -11.88 17.99 3.55
N LEU A 320 -11.11 19.09 3.51
CA LEU A 320 -9.65 19.06 3.46
C LEU A 320 -9.10 18.76 4.86
N LYS A 321 -8.48 17.59 5.02
CA LYS A 321 -7.80 17.19 6.26
C LYS A 321 -6.31 17.45 6.11
N VAL A 322 -5.76 18.37 6.91
CA VAL A 322 -4.34 18.75 6.86
C VAL A 322 -3.61 18.16 8.05
N PHE A 323 -2.58 17.34 7.80
CA PHE A 323 -1.71 16.78 8.83
C PHE A 323 -0.50 17.67 9.09
N THR A 324 0.03 18.28 8.04
CA THR A 324 1.17 19.20 8.10
C THR A 324 0.97 20.29 7.05
N CYS A 325 1.23 21.55 7.40
CA CYS A 325 1.02 22.70 6.52
C CYS A 325 2.13 22.90 5.45
N VAL A 326 2.57 21.82 4.80
CA VAL A 326 3.58 21.85 3.73
C VAL A 326 2.88 21.68 2.38
N GLY A 327 3.22 22.53 1.40
CA GLY A 327 2.72 22.44 0.01
C GLY A 327 1.33 23.03 -0.24
N ILE A 328 0.62 23.55 0.77
CA ILE A 328 -0.70 24.17 0.58
C ILE A 328 -0.55 25.68 0.43
N LEU A 329 -0.69 26.22 -0.79
CA LEU A 329 -0.61 27.66 -1.03
C LEU A 329 -1.87 28.43 -0.62
N LYS A 330 -3.05 27.81 -0.73
CA LYS A 330 -4.33 28.42 -0.37
C LYS A 330 -5.32 27.32 0.02
N LYS A 331 -5.98 27.50 1.18
CA LYS A 331 -7.08 26.63 1.60
C LYS A 331 -8.40 27.19 1.06
N PRO A 332 -9.37 26.34 0.69
CA PRO A 332 -10.75 26.79 0.48
C PRO A 332 -11.26 27.48 1.76
N GLU A 333 -12.11 28.50 1.63
CA GLU A 333 -12.53 29.35 2.77
C GLU A 333 -13.19 28.56 3.90
N ASN A 334 -13.83 27.44 3.58
CA ASN A 334 -14.49 26.52 4.52
C ASN A 334 -13.81 25.14 4.60
N ASN A 335 -12.58 25.00 4.07
CA ASN A 335 -11.90 23.72 3.88
C ASN A 335 -12.69 22.68 3.05
N ARG A 336 -13.73 23.07 2.31
CA ARG A 336 -14.49 22.16 1.45
C ARG A 336 -14.04 22.22 0.01
N ILE A 337 -14.03 21.05 -0.61
CA ILE A 337 -13.72 20.84 -2.01
C ILE A 337 -14.92 20.15 -2.64
N THR A 338 -15.41 20.68 -3.74
CA THR A 338 -16.51 20.11 -4.51
C THR A 338 -15.99 19.73 -5.88
N PHE A 339 -16.10 18.45 -6.21
CA PHE A 339 -15.86 17.96 -7.57
C PHE A 339 -17.11 18.19 -8.40
N ARG A 340 -16.91 18.47 -9.70
CA ARG A 340 -17.99 18.77 -10.64
C ARG A 340 -18.43 17.55 -11.41
#